data_AF-A0A5C7I801-F1
#
_entry.id   AF-A0A5C7I801-F1
#
_cell.length_a   1.000
_cell.length_b   1.000
_cell.length_c   1.000
_cell.angle_alpha   90.00
_cell.angle_beta   90.00
_cell.angle_gamma   90.00
#
_symmetry.space_group_name_H-M   'P 1'
#
loop_
_entity.id
_entity.type
_entity.pdbx_description
1 polymer ?
#
loop_
_entity_poly.entity_id
_entity_poly.type
_entity_poly.pdbx_seq_one_letter_code
_entity_poly.pdbx_strand_id
1 'polypeptide(L)'
;MSDFIRNDDRSPYLEWKLRLKIAMEIANAVAYLHVGFTRPIVSKSRKLAHFLFDEECVAKQFDFTLSEVISIGETHVNNRVVRATMGHVAPEYAHTGDFNEKSDVFSFHILLLQLLTGHELREDVEKYIENNRFDEIIDPMIVGNGLCPEKEHQLKVFADLALKCVTESAEDQRPTMEPIEDLFNHFRFLLASQFSGTAIDVQSIPEGETHIKGWVAGTMGLIAPDYMHTGLCNEQNDVYSFGVLLLVLLTGQKIYNPSRRETGGDYWLLLHVKKCNENNRFIEMIDPVIVRQVLCARKVQQLQAFYKSCP
;
A
#
# COMPACT_ATOMS: atom_id res chain seq x y z
N MET A 1 -1.55 -10.64 14.22
CA MET A 1 -1.60 -9.32 13.53
C MET A 1 -2.78 -8.45 13.94
N SER A 2 -3.98 -9.01 14.15
CA SER A 2 -4.95 -8.39 15.07
C SER A 2 -4.34 -8.18 16.47
N ASP A 3 -3.31 -8.94 16.82
CA ASP A 3 -2.54 -8.84 18.07
C ASP A 3 -1.70 -7.56 18.24
N PHE A 4 -1.38 -6.83 17.16
CA PHE A 4 -0.60 -5.58 17.23
C PHE A 4 -1.45 -4.38 17.67
N ILE A 5 -2.75 -4.45 17.40
CA ILE A 5 -3.75 -3.45 17.80
C ILE A 5 -4.62 -3.97 18.95
N ARG A 6 -4.75 -5.30 19.14
CA ARG A 6 -5.52 -5.89 20.24
C ARG A 6 -4.91 -5.56 21.57
N ASN A 7 -5.79 -5.10 22.45
CA ASN A 7 -5.64 -5.03 23.89
C ASN A 7 -5.73 -6.46 24.49
N ASP A 8 -4.74 -7.30 24.23
CA ASP A 8 -4.49 -8.53 25.00
C ASP A 8 -3.35 -8.22 25.98
N ASP A 9 -3.32 -8.81 27.18
CA ASP A 9 -2.41 -8.47 28.30
C ASP A 9 -0.89 -8.66 27.98
N ARG A 10 -0.54 -8.93 26.71
CA ARG A 10 0.82 -9.21 26.21
C ARG A 10 1.26 -8.37 25.00
N SER A 11 0.43 -7.49 24.45
CA SER A 11 0.81 -6.60 23.33
C SER A 11 1.34 -5.25 23.85
N PRO A 12 2.41 -4.69 23.26
CA PRO A 12 2.92 -3.38 23.65
C PRO A 12 1.89 -2.29 23.29
N TYR A 13 1.45 -1.53 24.28
CA TYR A 13 0.45 -0.46 24.12
C TYR A 13 0.94 0.62 23.14
N LEU A 14 0.19 0.86 22.06
CA LEU A 14 0.48 1.93 21.10
C LEU A 14 -0.07 3.28 21.58
N GLU A 15 0.82 4.16 22.05
CA GLU A 15 0.47 5.55 22.37
C GLU A 15 -0.04 6.33 21.15
N TRP A 16 -0.89 7.34 21.38
CA TRP A 16 -1.46 8.19 20.32
C TRP A 16 -0.41 8.75 19.34
N LYS A 17 0.72 9.19 19.88
CA LYS A 17 1.85 9.72 19.12
C LYS A 17 2.41 8.70 18.12
N LEU A 18 2.52 7.44 18.53
CA LEU A 18 2.99 6.36 17.69
C LEU A 18 1.95 6.00 16.62
N ARG A 19 0.65 6.02 16.96
CA ARG A 19 -0.42 5.81 15.99
C ARG A 19 -0.44 6.87 14.89
N LEU A 20 -0.22 8.14 15.25
CA LEU A 20 -0.06 9.22 14.28
C LEU A 20 1.16 9.02 13.38
N LYS A 21 2.28 8.57 13.95
CA LYS A 21 3.49 8.27 13.17
C LYS A 21 3.25 7.12 12.19
N ILE A 22 2.62 6.03 12.65
CA ILE A 22 2.25 4.88 11.80
C ILE A 22 1.36 5.33 10.64
N ALA A 23 0.30 6.10 10.91
CA ALA A 23 -0.61 6.61 9.88
C ALA A 23 0.13 7.47 8.85
N MET A 24 1.01 8.36 9.31
CA MET A 24 1.83 9.22 8.46
C MET A 24 2.78 8.41 7.57
N GLU A 25 3.53 7.48 8.13
CA GLU A 25 4.52 6.70 7.38
C GLU A 25 3.85 5.80 6.32
N ILE A 26 2.68 5.24 6.65
CA ILE A 26 1.85 4.53 5.66
C ILE A 26 1.32 5.48 4.59
N ALA A 27 0.84 6.67 4.98
CA ALA A 27 0.37 7.66 4.02
C ALA A 27 1.47 8.04 3.02
N ASN A 28 2.69 8.27 3.50
CA ASN A 28 3.86 8.59 2.68
C ASN A 28 4.20 7.44 1.71
N ALA A 29 4.20 6.20 2.21
CA ALA A 29 4.48 5.02 1.38
C ALA A 29 3.45 4.86 0.25
N VAL A 30 2.15 5.02 0.54
CA VAL A 30 1.09 4.93 -0.47
C VAL A 30 1.12 6.12 -1.41
N ALA A 31 1.35 7.34 -0.92
CA ALA A 31 1.52 8.53 -1.76
C ALA A 31 2.65 8.34 -2.77
N TYR A 32 3.80 7.81 -2.32
CA TYR A 32 4.92 7.48 -3.19
C TYR A 32 4.55 6.50 -4.31
N LEU A 33 3.71 5.50 -4.05
CA LEU A 33 3.21 4.59 -5.09
C LEU A 33 2.31 5.28 -6.12
N HIS A 34 1.50 6.25 -5.68
CA HIS A 34 0.57 6.98 -6.54
C HIS A 34 1.29 8.00 -7.44
N VAL A 35 2.24 8.77 -6.88
CA VAL A 35 2.83 9.93 -7.58
C VAL A 35 4.33 9.82 -7.86
N GLY A 36 5.04 8.89 -7.20
CA GLY A 36 6.50 8.74 -7.31
C GLY A 36 6.97 8.13 -8.63
N PHE A 37 6.06 7.63 -9.47
CA PHE A 37 6.33 7.00 -10.75
C PHE A 37 5.59 7.69 -11.89
N THR A 38 6.04 7.48 -13.13
CA THR A 38 5.38 8.00 -14.33
C THR A 38 4.00 7.40 -14.57
N ARG A 39 3.73 6.26 -13.93
CA ARG A 39 2.44 5.58 -13.88
C ARG A 39 2.12 5.26 -12.43
N PRO A 40 0.92 5.59 -11.94
CA PRO A 40 0.50 5.24 -10.60
C PRO A 40 0.49 3.72 -10.38
N ILE A 41 0.96 3.31 -9.21
CA ILE A 41 0.82 1.94 -8.71
C ILE A 41 -0.27 1.96 -7.65
N VAL A 42 -1.37 1.23 -7.88
CA VAL A 42 -2.39 1.01 -6.87
C VAL A 42 -1.96 -0.15 -5.99
N SER A 43 -1.75 0.13 -4.70
CA SER A 43 -1.21 -0.79 -3.71
C SER A 43 -2.16 -1.99 -3.49
N LYS A 44 -3.44 -1.69 -3.30
CA LYS A 44 -4.50 -2.63 -2.89
C LYS A 44 -4.19 -3.36 -1.59
N SER A 45 -3.25 -2.82 -0.80
CA SER A 45 -2.96 -3.24 0.55
C SER A 45 -4.12 -2.87 1.47
N ARG A 46 -4.55 -3.83 2.29
CA ARG A 46 -5.82 -3.74 3.05
C ARG A 46 -5.61 -3.66 4.55
N LYS A 47 -4.39 -3.86 5.04
CA LYS A 47 -4.10 -4.11 6.46
C LYS A 47 -2.74 -3.55 6.84
N LEU A 48 -2.62 -3.14 8.11
CA LEU A 48 -1.33 -2.85 8.75
C LEU A 48 -0.32 -4.00 8.58
N ALA A 49 -0.83 -5.22 8.46
CA ALA A 49 -0.10 -6.45 8.17
C ALA A 49 0.91 -6.38 7.02
N HIS A 50 0.61 -5.54 6.03
CA HIS A 50 1.40 -5.37 4.82
C HIS A 50 2.39 -4.20 4.97
N PHE A 51 2.62 -3.72 6.19
CA PHE A 51 3.61 -2.69 6.49
C PHE A 51 4.49 -3.20 7.61
N LEU A 52 5.79 -3.25 7.34
CA LEU A 52 6.82 -3.48 8.33
C LEU A 52 7.30 -2.13 8.84
N PHE A 53 7.69 -2.08 10.11
CA PHE A 53 8.27 -0.89 10.72
C PHE A 53 9.65 -1.26 11.22
N ASP A 54 10.63 -0.41 10.93
CA ASP A 54 11.97 -0.56 11.52
C ASP A 54 12.07 0.10 12.90
N GLU A 55 13.27 0.05 13.49
CA GLU A 55 13.57 0.64 14.81
C GLU A 55 13.27 2.15 14.88
N GLU A 56 13.27 2.83 13.73
CA GLU A 56 12.93 4.25 13.61
C GLU A 56 11.44 4.46 13.29
N CYS A 57 10.62 3.41 13.31
CA CYS A 57 9.22 3.36 12.88
C CYS A 57 8.98 3.91 11.47
N VAL A 58 9.93 3.73 10.56
CA VAL A 58 9.71 4.05 9.15
C VAL A 58 8.90 2.90 8.54
N ALA A 59 7.79 3.21 7.88
CA ALA A 59 6.95 2.18 7.26
C ALA A 59 7.58 1.68 5.96
N LYS A 60 7.60 0.36 5.80
CA LYS A 60 8.03 -0.34 4.59
C LYS A 60 6.90 -1.23 4.14
N GLN A 61 6.27 -0.91 3.02
CA GLN A 61 5.22 -1.76 2.47
C GLN A 61 5.83 -3.11 2.04
N PHE A 62 5.15 -4.17 2.44
CA PHE A 62 5.37 -5.56 2.12
C PHE A 62 4.11 -6.12 1.44
N ASP A 63 4.23 -7.20 0.69
CA ASP A 63 3.21 -7.84 -0.16
C ASP A 63 2.68 -6.97 -1.30
N PHE A 64 3.43 -6.95 -2.40
CA PHE A 64 3.04 -6.33 -3.67
C PHE A 64 2.27 -7.27 -4.60
N THR A 65 1.89 -8.48 -4.14
CA THR A 65 1.32 -9.50 -5.02
C THR A 65 -0.02 -9.07 -5.63
N LEU A 66 -0.74 -8.16 -4.96
CA LEU A 66 -2.03 -7.64 -5.39
C LEU A 66 -1.95 -6.26 -6.05
N SER A 67 -0.77 -5.63 -6.05
CA SER A 67 -0.59 -4.28 -6.58
C SER A 67 -0.65 -4.28 -8.10
N GLU A 68 -1.15 -3.18 -8.67
CA GLU A 68 -1.42 -3.07 -10.10
C GLU A 68 -1.05 -1.67 -10.61
N VAL A 69 -0.54 -1.60 -11.83
CA VAL A 69 -0.10 -0.33 -12.44
C VAL A 69 -1.20 0.20 -13.36
N ILE A 70 -1.58 1.47 -13.18
CA ILE A 70 -2.49 2.14 -14.12
C ILE A 70 -1.73 2.45 -15.41
N SER A 71 -2.25 2.01 -16.55
CA SER A 71 -1.58 2.24 -17.83
C SER A 71 -1.63 3.71 -18.23
N ILE A 72 -0.68 4.13 -19.07
CA ILE A 72 -0.65 5.51 -19.59
C ILE A 72 -1.95 5.81 -20.33
N GLY A 73 -2.61 6.90 -19.96
CA GLY A 73 -3.87 7.35 -20.56
C GLY A 73 -5.11 6.62 -20.05
N GLU A 74 -4.97 5.65 -19.16
CA GLU A 74 -6.07 5.07 -18.38
C GLU A 74 -6.21 5.83 -17.04
N THR A 75 -7.42 5.88 -16.50
CA THR A 75 -7.71 6.49 -15.18
C THR A 75 -7.98 5.44 -14.09
N HIS A 76 -8.07 4.17 -14.48
CA HIS A 76 -8.40 3.05 -13.62
C HIS A 76 -7.93 1.75 -14.28
N VAL A 77 -7.85 0.70 -13.47
CA VAL A 77 -7.67 -0.68 -13.93
C VAL A 77 -9.00 -1.42 -13.75
N ASN A 78 -9.48 -2.08 -14.80
CA ASN A 78 -10.63 -2.98 -14.71
C ASN A 78 -10.16 -4.42 -14.49
N ASN A 79 -10.59 -5.04 -13.40
CA ASN A 79 -10.40 -6.47 -13.18
C ASN A 79 -11.73 -7.15 -12.87
N ARG A 80 -12.18 -8.02 -13.80
CA ARG A 80 -13.43 -8.78 -13.68
C ARG A 80 -13.51 -9.66 -12.45
N VAL A 81 -12.38 -10.04 -11.86
CA VAL A 81 -12.33 -10.80 -10.62
C VAL A 81 -11.90 -9.86 -9.50
N VAL A 82 -12.86 -9.47 -8.66
CA VAL A 82 -12.59 -8.71 -7.44
C VAL A 82 -11.81 -9.61 -6.49
N ARG A 83 -10.50 -9.38 -6.40
CA ARG A 83 -9.63 -10.01 -5.41
C ARG A 83 -9.49 -9.02 -4.27
N ALA A 84 -10.32 -9.16 -3.24
CA ALA A 84 -10.43 -8.21 -2.14
C ALA A 84 -10.82 -8.90 -0.82
N THR A 85 -10.51 -8.27 0.32
CA THR A 85 -10.96 -8.75 1.64
C THR A 85 -12.28 -8.08 1.95
N MET A 86 -13.30 -8.86 2.31
CA MET A 86 -14.64 -8.33 2.62
C MET A 86 -14.54 -7.22 3.68
N GLY A 87 -15.19 -6.09 3.43
CA GLY A 87 -15.11 -4.89 4.29
C GLY A 87 -13.96 -3.93 3.99
N HIS A 88 -12.98 -4.31 3.14
CA HIS A 88 -11.84 -3.46 2.74
C HIS A 88 -11.84 -3.11 1.25
N VAL A 89 -13.01 -3.09 0.65
CA VAL A 89 -13.17 -2.92 -0.79
C VAL A 89 -13.97 -1.67 -1.02
N ALA A 90 -13.42 -0.74 -1.79
CA ALA A 90 -14.18 0.42 -2.20
C ALA A 90 -15.44 -0.05 -2.97
N PRO A 91 -16.59 0.61 -2.75
CA PRO A 91 -17.87 0.16 -3.28
C PRO A 91 -17.87 0.10 -4.81
N GLU A 92 -17.22 1.04 -5.48
CA GLU A 92 -17.04 1.05 -6.93
C GLU A 92 -16.26 -0.18 -7.40
N TYR A 93 -15.19 -0.56 -6.69
CA TYR A 93 -14.40 -1.74 -7.03
C TYR A 93 -15.19 -3.03 -6.82
N ALA A 94 -15.98 -3.11 -5.74
CA ALA A 94 -16.86 -4.24 -5.50
C ALA A 94 -17.95 -4.39 -6.57
N HIS A 95 -18.44 -3.27 -7.13
CA HIS A 95 -19.56 -3.26 -8.06
C HIS A 95 -19.14 -3.47 -9.52
N THR A 96 -18.11 -2.76 -10.00
CA THR A 96 -17.73 -2.78 -11.43
C THR A 96 -16.45 -3.56 -11.70
N GLY A 97 -15.63 -3.80 -10.67
CA GLY A 97 -14.29 -4.33 -10.81
C GLY A 97 -13.25 -3.27 -11.21
N ASP A 98 -13.64 -1.99 -11.29
CA ASP A 98 -12.73 -0.88 -11.54
C ASP A 98 -12.08 -0.41 -10.24
N PHE A 99 -10.79 -0.14 -10.28
CA PHE A 99 -10.08 0.45 -9.15
C PHE A 99 -8.97 1.37 -9.64
N ASN A 100 -8.62 2.34 -8.79
CA ASN A 100 -7.56 3.30 -9.02
C ASN A 100 -6.96 3.74 -7.67
N GLU A 101 -6.21 4.84 -7.66
CA GLU A 101 -5.60 5.42 -6.46
C GLU A 101 -6.63 5.72 -5.36
N LYS A 102 -7.88 6.07 -5.72
CA LYS A 102 -8.97 6.35 -4.76
C LYS A 102 -9.45 5.11 -4.03
N SER A 103 -9.21 3.92 -4.57
CA SER A 103 -9.49 2.65 -3.90
C SER A 103 -8.50 2.39 -2.74
N ASP A 104 -7.24 2.85 -2.87
CA ASP A 104 -6.29 2.82 -1.75
C ASP A 104 -6.67 3.84 -0.67
N VAL A 105 -7.14 5.03 -1.06
CA VAL A 105 -7.63 6.06 -0.13
C VAL A 105 -8.83 5.52 0.67
N PHE A 106 -9.76 4.81 0.02
CA PHE A 106 -10.82 4.11 0.73
C PHE A 106 -10.21 3.10 1.73
N SER A 107 -9.34 2.20 1.28
CA SER A 107 -8.73 1.22 2.19
C SER A 107 -7.98 1.86 3.37
N PHE A 108 -7.43 3.06 3.18
CA PHE A 108 -6.76 3.84 4.22
C PHE A 108 -7.70 4.32 5.33
N HIS A 109 -8.98 4.61 5.04
CA HIS A 109 -9.96 4.97 6.09
C HIS A 109 -10.05 3.89 7.17
N ILE A 110 -9.95 2.62 6.76
CA ILE A 110 -10.08 1.49 7.66
C ILE A 110 -8.92 1.45 8.64
N LEU A 111 -7.71 1.67 8.12
CA LEU A 111 -6.51 1.77 8.93
C LEU A 111 -6.62 2.92 9.94
N LEU A 112 -7.09 4.09 9.51
CA LEU A 112 -7.29 5.24 10.42
C LEU A 112 -8.26 4.87 11.54
N LEU A 113 -9.42 4.30 11.22
CA LEU A 113 -10.39 3.91 12.23
C LEU A 113 -9.86 2.81 13.17
N GLN A 114 -9.07 1.86 12.67
CA GLN A 114 -8.41 0.85 13.52
C GLN A 114 -7.41 1.48 14.48
N LEU A 115 -6.63 2.47 14.02
CA LEU A 115 -5.72 3.22 14.87
C LEU A 115 -6.47 4.09 15.88
N LEU A 116 -7.63 4.64 15.53
CA LEU A 116 -8.45 5.44 16.45
C LEU A 116 -9.12 4.59 17.54
N THR A 117 -9.62 3.40 17.18
CA THR A 117 -10.47 2.58 18.04
C THR A 117 -9.72 1.49 18.80
N GLY A 118 -8.53 1.09 18.34
CA GLY A 118 -7.77 0.01 18.98
C GLY A 118 -8.35 -1.39 18.74
N HIS A 119 -9.23 -1.56 17.76
CA HIS A 119 -9.77 -2.88 17.43
C HIS A 119 -10.10 -3.02 15.93
N GLU A 120 -10.35 -4.25 15.47
CA GLU A 120 -10.91 -4.47 14.13
C GLU A 120 -12.26 -3.78 14.00
N LEU A 121 -12.53 -3.18 12.84
CA LEU A 121 -13.74 -2.38 12.65
C LEU A 121 -14.98 -3.25 12.75
N ARG A 122 -15.94 -2.73 13.51
CA ARG A 122 -17.32 -3.21 13.51
C ARG A 122 -18.10 -2.40 12.48
N GLU A 123 -19.15 -3.01 11.92
CA GLU A 123 -20.18 -2.25 11.23
C GLU A 123 -20.66 -1.14 12.19
N ASP A 124 -20.77 0.11 11.71
CA ASP A 124 -21.30 1.30 12.40
C ASP A 124 -20.30 2.32 12.99
N VAL A 125 -18.97 2.10 12.95
CA VAL A 125 -17.99 3.07 13.51
C VAL A 125 -18.16 4.46 12.88
N GLU A 126 -18.41 4.52 11.58
CA GLU A 126 -18.63 5.76 10.84
C GLU A 126 -19.83 6.53 11.38
N LYS A 127 -20.93 5.84 11.74
CA LYS A 127 -22.13 6.46 12.31
C LYS A 127 -21.85 7.11 13.66
N TYR A 128 -20.96 6.55 14.47
CA TYR A 128 -20.57 7.19 15.73
C TYR A 128 -19.84 8.51 15.48
N ILE A 129 -18.98 8.58 14.47
CA ILE A 129 -18.26 9.81 14.12
C ILE A 129 -19.23 10.85 13.55
N GLU A 130 -20.09 10.46 12.60
CA GLU A 130 -21.09 11.36 11.99
C GLU A 130 -22.06 11.97 13.01
N ASN A 131 -22.40 11.22 14.07
CA ASN A 131 -23.28 11.68 15.14
C ASN A 131 -22.56 12.46 16.25
N ASN A 132 -21.29 12.86 16.05
CA ASN A 132 -20.43 13.49 17.07
C ASN A 132 -20.28 12.67 18.36
N ARG A 133 -20.36 11.34 18.27
CA ARG A 133 -20.17 10.39 19.37
C ARG A 133 -18.80 9.69 19.26
N PHE A 134 -17.81 10.38 18.70
CA PHE A 134 -16.49 9.80 18.48
C PHE A 134 -15.76 9.47 19.81
N ASP A 135 -16.07 10.18 20.90
CA ASP A 135 -15.56 9.88 22.25
C ASP A 135 -15.90 8.46 22.73
N GLU A 136 -16.96 7.85 22.21
CA GLU A 136 -17.40 6.50 22.59
C GLU A 136 -16.63 5.39 21.88
N ILE A 137 -15.92 5.73 20.80
CA ILE A 137 -15.18 4.77 19.98
C ILE A 137 -13.67 4.95 20.09
N ILE A 138 -13.18 6.05 20.68
CA ILE A 138 -11.75 6.26 20.89
C ILE A 138 -11.21 5.18 21.83
N ASP A 139 -10.07 4.60 21.46
CA ASP A 139 -9.35 3.67 22.31
C ASP A 139 -9.09 4.28 23.71
N PRO A 140 -9.52 3.64 24.81
CA PRO A 140 -9.26 4.13 26.16
C PRO A 140 -7.77 4.39 26.46
N MET A 141 -6.86 3.70 25.79
CA MET A 141 -5.41 3.93 25.90
C MET A 141 -4.97 5.24 25.26
N ILE A 142 -5.67 5.70 24.22
CA ILE A 142 -5.48 7.05 23.70
C ILE A 142 -5.95 8.06 24.75
N VAL A 143 -7.04 7.82 25.46
CA VAL A 143 -7.53 8.76 26.50
C VAL A 143 -6.55 8.82 27.68
N GLY A 144 -6.11 7.68 28.22
CA GLY A 144 -5.10 7.60 29.28
C GLY A 144 -5.42 8.51 30.48
N ASN A 145 -4.52 9.45 30.79
CA ASN A 145 -4.67 10.42 31.88
C ASN A 145 -5.61 11.62 31.56
N GLY A 146 -6.23 11.63 30.39
CA GLY A 146 -7.18 12.66 29.95
C GLY A 146 -6.91 13.20 28.53
N LEU A 147 -7.91 13.90 28.00
CA LEU A 147 -7.85 14.60 26.71
C LEU A 147 -7.59 16.08 26.96
N CYS A 148 -6.38 16.55 26.64
CA CYS A 148 -6.13 18.00 26.56
C CYS A 148 -6.75 18.56 25.26
N PRO A 149 -7.08 19.86 25.19
CA PRO A 149 -7.74 20.46 24.03
C PRO A 149 -7.01 20.21 22.70
N GLU A 150 -5.67 20.20 22.71
CA GLU A 150 -4.85 19.96 21.53
C GLU A 150 -5.00 18.52 21.02
N LYS A 151 -4.99 17.54 21.93
CA LYS A 151 -5.14 16.12 21.60
C LYS A 151 -6.56 15.81 21.13
N GLU A 152 -7.56 16.40 21.78
CA GLU A 152 -8.95 16.30 21.35
C GLU A 152 -9.13 16.87 19.93
N HIS A 153 -8.51 18.03 19.64
CA HIS A 153 -8.52 18.62 18.31
C HIS A 153 -7.85 17.70 17.27
N GLN A 154 -6.68 17.13 17.58
CA GLN A 154 -6.00 16.16 16.70
C GLN A 154 -6.89 14.95 16.40
N LEU A 155 -7.55 14.38 17.42
CA LEU A 155 -8.44 13.24 17.27
C LEU A 155 -9.64 13.56 16.38
N LYS A 156 -10.24 14.75 16.54
CA LYS A 156 -11.33 15.23 15.68
C LYS A 156 -10.89 15.35 14.22
N VAL A 157 -9.76 16.01 13.96
CA VAL A 157 -9.23 16.16 12.60
C VAL A 157 -8.89 14.79 11.99
N PHE A 158 -8.36 13.86 12.78
CA PHE A 158 -8.05 12.50 12.34
C PHE A 158 -9.32 11.69 12.01
N ALA A 159 -10.38 11.82 12.81
CA ALA A 159 -11.68 11.19 12.55
C ALA A 159 -12.36 11.78 11.31
N ASP A 160 -12.33 13.11 11.15
CA ASP A 160 -12.85 13.81 9.97
C ASP A 160 -12.11 13.38 8.70
N LEU A 161 -10.79 13.18 8.78
CA LEU A 161 -10.00 12.63 7.68
C LEU A 161 -10.47 11.22 7.30
N ALA A 162 -10.69 10.34 8.29
CA ALA A 162 -11.20 9.00 8.04
C ALA A 162 -12.56 9.03 7.32
N LEU A 163 -13.48 9.90 7.75
CA LEU A 163 -14.78 10.08 7.08
C LEU A 163 -14.67 10.62 5.65
N LYS A 164 -13.71 11.50 5.36
CA LYS A 164 -13.45 11.97 4.00
C LYS A 164 -12.90 10.87 3.08
N CYS A 165 -12.25 9.86 3.64
CA CYS A 165 -11.66 8.76 2.88
C CYS A 165 -12.69 7.67 2.51
N VAL A 166 -13.77 7.50 3.28
CA VAL A 166 -14.79 6.46 3.05
C VAL A 166 -15.88 6.85 2.04
N THR A 167 -15.98 8.13 1.65
CA THR A 167 -17.14 8.66 0.89
C THR A 167 -17.60 7.71 -0.24
N GLU A 168 -18.77 7.11 -0.05
CA GLU A 168 -19.27 6.00 -0.88
C GLU A 168 -19.87 6.47 -2.21
N SER A 169 -20.47 7.66 -2.22
CA SER A 169 -21.26 8.19 -3.34
C SER A 169 -20.48 9.09 -4.29
N ALA A 170 -19.24 9.43 -3.94
CA ALA A 170 -18.42 10.36 -4.71
C ALA A 170 -16.94 10.02 -4.55
N GLU A 171 -16.48 9.04 -5.32
CA GLU A 171 -15.07 8.67 -5.44
C GLU A 171 -14.17 9.90 -5.67
N ASP A 172 -14.62 10.83 -6.52
CA ASP A 172 -13.93 12.09 -6.81
C ASP A 172 -13.82 13.05 -5.62
N GLN A 173 -14.67 12.91 -4.61
CA GLN A 173 -14.62 13.73 -3.40
C GLN A 173 -13.61 13.21 -2.36
N ARG A 174 -13.18 11.94 -2.47
CA ARG A 174 -12.11 11.43 -1.62
C ARG A 174 -10.84 12.24 -1.89
N PRO A 175 -10.03 12.60 -0.88
CA PRO A 175 -8.75 13.26 -1.11
C PRO A 175 -7.79 12.35 -1.91
N THR A 176 -6.74 12.91 -2.49
CA THR A 176 -5.56 12.11 -2.90
C THR A 176 -4.67 11.89 -1.67
N MET A 177 -3.71 10.96 -1.74
CA MET A 177 -2.80 10.73 -0.62
C MET A 177 -1.87 11.92 -0.32
N GLU A 178 -1.58 12.78 -1.30
CA GLU A 178 -0.73 13.97 -1.13
C GLU A 178 -1.26 14.96 -0.04
N PRO A 179 -2.51 15.48 -0.10
CA PRO A 179 -3.08 16.28 0.99
C PRO A 179 -3.14 15.58 2.34
N ILE A 180 -3.27 14.25 2.35
CA ILE A 180 -3.29 13.44 3.56
C ILE A 180 -1.90 13.43 4.19
N GLU A 181 -0.87 13.20 3.39
CA GLU A 181 0.53 13.30 3.78
C GLU A 181 0.86 14.70 4.33
N ASP A 182 0.44 15.76 3.64
CA ASP A 182 0.66 17.14 4.10
C ASP A 182 0.04 17.40 5.48
N LEU A 183 -1.19 16.91 5.71
CA LEU A 183 -1.87 17.02 7.00
C LEU A 183 -1.11 16.27 8.10
N PHE A 184 -0.62 15.06 7.82
CA PHE A 184 0.18 14.32 8.78
C PHE A 184 1.56 14.95 9.04
N ASN A 185 2.19 15.50 8.00
CA ASN A 185 3.43 16.27 8.13
C ASN A 185 3.20 17.53 8.99
N HIS A 186 2.04 18.16 8.89
CA HIS A 186 1.65 19.26 9.78
C HIS A 186 1.51 18.78 11.23
N PHE A 187 0.84 17.65 11.48
CA PHE A 187 0.81 17.05 12.82
C PHE A 187 2.20 16.73 13.35
N ARG A 188 3.10 16.21 12.50
CA ARG A 188 4.49 15.96 12.87
C ARG A 188 5.19 17.23 13.30
N PHE A 189 4.99 18.35 12.61
CA PHE A 189 5.57 19.64 13.02
C PHE A 189 5.06 20.11 14.38
N LEU A 190 3.75 19.98 14.63
CA LEU A 190 3.14 20.31 15.93
C LEU A 190 3.72 19.43 17.05
N LEU A 191 3.94 18.16 16.75
CA LEU A 191 4.48 17.18 17.68
C LEU A 191 6.01 17.19 17.75
N ALA A 192 6.73 17.83 16.83
CA ALA A 192 8.20 17.87 16.79
C ALA A 192 8.78 18.53 18.04
N SER A 193 8.02 19.46 18.65
CA SER A 193 8.31 20.02 19.97
C SER A 193 8.28 18.99 21.12
N GLN A 194 7.72 17.81 20.88
CA GLN A 194 7.57 16.68 21.81
C GLN A 194 8.34 15.42 21.36
N PHE A 195 9.01 15.42 20.20
CA PHE A 195 9.67 14.24 19.59
C PHE A 195 11.19 14.14 19.86
N SER A 196 11.78 14.96 20.74
CA SER A 196 13.19 14.78 21.10
C SER A 196 13.39 13.53 21.99
N GLY A 197 13.94 12.47 21.41
CA GLY A 197 14.70 11.47 22.17
C GLY A 197 14.02 10.16 22.58
N THR A 198 12.84 9.81 22.06
CA THR A 198 12.28 8.47 22.31
C THR A 198 12.56 7.55 21.11
N ALA A 199 13.54 6.66 21.26
CA ALA A 199 13.57 5.42 20.49
C ALA A 199 12.23 4.71 20.74
N ILE A 200 11.50 4.45 19.68
CA ILE A 200 10.15 3.89 19.78
C ILE A 200 10.32 2.39 19.62
N ASP A 201 10.14 1.66 20.71
CA ASP A 201 10.16 0.20 20.73
C ASP A 201 8.86 -0.32 20.08
N VAL A 202 8.80 -0.26 18.75
CA VAL A 202 7.86 -1.09 17.99
C VAL A 202 8.49 -2.46 18.04
N GLN A 203 7.99 -3.34 18.92
CA GLN A 203 8.43 -4.72 18.99
C GLN A 203 8.46 -5.26 17.56
N SER A 204 9.67 -5.48 17.05
CA SER A 204 9.91 -6.12 15.78
C SER A 204 9.10 -7.42 15.74
N ILE A 205 8.57 -7.73 14.55
CA ILE A 205 7.96 -9.01 14.19
C ILE A 205 8.72 -10.13 14.94
N PRO A 206 8.03 -11.09 15.59
CA PRO A 206 8.70 -12.13 16.37
C PRO A 206 9.83 -12.77 15.56
N GLU A 207 11.07 -12.59 16.03
CA GLU A 207 12.26 -13.17 15.42
C GLU A 207 12.10 -14.69 15.39
N GLY A 208 12.06 -15.26 14.17
CA GLY A 208 12.11 -16.72 13.97
C GLY A 208 11.16 -17.25 12.89
N GLU A 209 10.12 -16.51 12.50
CA GLU A 209 9.24 -16.91 11.39
C GLU A 209 9.64 -16.20 10.11
N THR A 210 10.27 -16.92 9.20
CA THR A 210 10.68 -16.41 7.88
C THR A 210 9.56 -16.46 6.84
N HIS A 211 8.40 -17.03 7.17
CA HIS A 211 7.30 -17.29 6.23
C HIS A 211 5.92 -17.22 6.88
N ILE A 212 4.96 -16.59 6.21
CA ILE A 212 3.53 -16.63 6.53
C ILE A 212 2.85 -17.71 5.69
N LYS A 213 2.21 -18.69 6.33
CA LYS A 213 1.50 -19.79 5.64
C LYS A 213 0.03 -19.43 5.42
N GLY A 214 -0.44 -19.49 4.18
CA GLY A 214 -1.81 -19.10 3.83
C GLY A 214 -2.33 -19.70 2.52
N TRP A 215 -3.56 -19.34 2.18
CA TRP A 215 -4.11 -19.61 0.85
C TRP A 215 -3.39 -18.73 -0.17
N VAL A 216 -2.93 -19.30 -1.28
CA VAL A 216 -2.29 -18.54 -2.35
C VAL A 216 -3.29 -17.52 -2.91
N ALA A 217 -2.97 -16.25 -2.70
CA ALA A 217 -3.69 -15.10 -3.23
C ALA A 217 -2.69 -14.11 -3.84
N GLY A 218 -3.14 -13.30 -4.79
CA GLY A 218 -2.29 -12.37 -5.55
C GLY A 218 -2.71 -12.26 -7.01
N THR A 219 -2.13 -11.37 -7.78
CA THR A 219 -2.33 -11.25 -9.24
C THR A 219 -1.46 -12.28 -9.97
N MET A 220 -2.05 -13.01 -10.92
CA MET A 220 -1.34 -14.03 -11.70
C MET A 220 -0.21 -13.39 -12.51
N GLY A 221 1.02 -13.90 -12.38
CA GLY A 221 2.22 -13.32 -12.98
C GLY A 221 3.05 -12.44 -12.02
N LEU A 222 2.43 -11.91 -10.95
CA LEU A 222 3.12 -11.25 -9.83
C LEU A 222 3.46 -12.24 -8.70
N ILE A 223 2.68 -13.30 -8.56
CA ILE A 223 2.91 -14.36 -7.56
C ILE A 223 4.22 -15.09 -7.88
N ALA A 224 5.13 -15.13 -6.91
CA ALA A 224 6.36 -15.91 -7.00
C ALA A 224 6.08 -17.40 -7.20
N PRO A 225 6.81 -18.12 -8.08
CA PRO A 225 6.58 -19.54 -8.35
C PRO A 225 6.57 -20.40 -7.08
N ASP A 226 7.53 -20.17 -6.18
CA ASP A 226 7.63 -20.94 -4.95
C ASP A 226 6.47 -20.68 -4.00
N TYR A 227 5.97 -19.44 -3.92
CA TYR A 227 4.74 -19.13 -3.16
C TYR A 227 3.52 -19.85 -3.76
N MET A 228 3.40 -19.87 -5.09
CA MET A 228 2.32 -20.58 -5.78
C MET A 228 2.30 -22.09 -5.46
N HIS A 229 3.48 -22.70 -5.31
CA HIS A 229 3.59 -24.13 -5.04
C HIS A 229 3.48 -24.49 -3.56
N THR A 230 4.03 -23.65 -2.68
CA THR A 230 4.18 -23.99 -1.25
C THR A 230 3.11 -23.34 -0.36
N GLY A 231 2.48 -22.25 -0.81
CA GLY A 231 1.61 -21.42 0.02
C GLY A 231 2.34 -20.66 1.14
N LEU A 232 3.68 -20.61 1.08
CA LEU A 232 4.52 -19.87 2.02
C LEU A 232 4.92 -18.53 1.41
N CYS A 233 4.54 -17.43 2.05
CA CYS A 233 4.92 -16.08 1.66
C CYS A 233 6.09 -15.60 2.54
N ASN A 234 7.15 -15.09 1.92
CA ASN A 234 8.36 -14.58 2.56
C ASN A 234 8.92 -13.35 1.83
N GLU A 235 9.98 -12.78 2.36
CA GLU A 235 10.62 -11.58 1.80
C GLU A 235 11.13 -11.76 0.37
N GLN A 236 11.52 -12.98 -0.02
CA GLN A 236 11.95 -13.24 -1.39
C GLN A 236 10.77 -13.26 -2.38
N ASN A 237 9.59 -13.71 -1.93
CA ASN A 237 8.37 -13.65 -2.75
C ASN A 237 7.97 -12.20 -3.04
N ASP A 238 8.17 -11.33 -2.06
CA ASP A 238 7.95 -9.89 -2.16
C ASP A 238 8.90 -9.20 -3.13
N VAL A 239 10.20 -9.50 -3.02
CA VAL A 239 11.22 -9.01 -3.96
C VAL A 239 10.88 -9.43 -5.38
N TYR A 240 10.39 -10.67 -5.58
CA TYR A 240 9.92 -11.13 -6.89
C TYR A 240 8.75 -10.27 -7.39
N SER A 241 7.69 -10.10 -6.60
CA SER A 241 6.52 -9.31 -7.01
C SER A 241 6.88 -7.87 -7.34
N PHE A 242 7.71 -7.24 -6.51
CA PHE A 242 8.21 -5.89 -6.77
C PHE A 242 9.06 -5.84 -8.05
N GLY A 243 9.91 -6.83 -8.30
CA GLY A 243 10.68 -6.94 -9.53
C GLY A 243 9.79 -7.02 -10.79
N VAL A 244 8.69 -7.76 -10.74
CA VAL A 244 7.71 -7.80 -11.83
C VAL A 244 7.02 -6.44 -12.02
N LEU A 245 6.66 -5.74 -10.94
CA LEU A 245 6.13 -4.36 -11.04
C LEU A 245 7.13 -3.41 -11.70
N LEU A 246 8.42 -3.52 -11.39
CA LEU A 246 9.46 -2.73 -12.07
C LEU A 246 9.53 -3.04 -13.57
N LEU A 247 9.30 -4.29 -13.98
CA LEU A 247 9.22 -4.64 -15.41
C LEU A 247 7.98 -4.07 -16.08
N VAL A 248 6.82 -4.08 -15.41
CA VAL A 248 5.60 -3.40 -15.89
C VAL A 248 5.87 -1.91 -16.05
N LEU A 249 6.49 -1.28 -15.04
CA LEU A 249 6.88 0.12 -15.06
C LEU A 249 7.94 0.41 -16.12
N LEU A 250 8.86 -0.49 -16.43
CA LEU A 250 9.89 -0.26 -17.44
C LEU A 250 9.36 -0.43 -18.87
N THR A 251 8.47 -1.38 -19.09
CA THR A 251 7.98 -1.76 -20.42
C THR A 251 6.69 -1.05 -20.81
N GLY A 252 5.93 -0.59 -19.81
CA GLY A 252 4.58 -0.06 -20.00
C GLY A 252 3.55 -1.07 -20.46
N GLN A 253 3.86 -2.35 -20.30
CA GLN A 253 3.02 -3.44 -20.76
C GLN A 253 2.30 -4.08 -19.58
N LYS A 254 1.03 -4.44 -19.79
CA LYS A 254 0.25 -5.22 -18.82
C LYS A 254 0.91 -6.60 -18.63
N ILE A 255 0.88 -7.12 -17.39
CA ILE A 255 1.42 -8.45 -17.04
C ILE A 255 0.86 -9.53 -17.96
N TYR A 256 -0.43 -9.43 -18.24
CA TYR A 256 -1.18 -10.27 -19.16
C TYR A 256 -1.91 -9.41 -20.18
N ASN A 257 -1.78 -9.73 -21.46
CA ASN A 257 -2.49 -9.02 -22.53
C ASN A 257 -3.05 -10.00 -23.57
N PRO A 258 -4.35 -10.34 -23.50
CA PRO A 258 -4.95 -11.30 -24.43
C PRO A 258 -5.03 -10.81 -25.88
N SER A 259 -4.91 -9.49 -26.09
CA SER A 259 -5.02 -8.86 -27.42
C SER A 259 -3.71 -8.93 -28.21
N ARG A 260 -2.57 -9.13 -27.55
CA ARG A 260 -1.27 -9.37 -28.20
C ARG A 260 -1.06 -10.87 -28.36
N ARG A 261 -1.50 -11.47 -29.45
CA ARG A 261 -1.18 -12.88 -29.74
C ARG A 261 0.17 -12.99 -30.44
N GLU A 262 1.25 -13.19 -29.68
CA GLU A 262 2.54 -13.57 -30.27
C GLU A 262 2.54 -15.08 -30.50
N THR A 263 2.38 -15.53 -31.74
CA THR A 263 2.62 -16.93 -32.17
C THR A 263 1.75 -18.01 -31.51
N GLY A 264 0.42 -17.84 -31.49
CA GLY A 264 -0.51 -18.93 -31.19
C GLY A 264 -0.81 -19.17 -29.71
N GLY A 265 -0.41 -18.25 -28.81
CA GLY A 265 -0.74 -18.28 -27.39
C GLY A 265 -1.01 -16.90 -26.81
N ASP A 266 -1.42 -16.91 -25.55
CA ASP A 266 -1.64 -15.74 -24.70
C ASP A 266 -0.32 -15.02 -24.36
N TYR A 267 -0.32 -13.68 -24.34
CA TYR A 267 0.88 -12.90 -24.03
C TYR A 267 1.06 -12.64 -22.55
N TRP A 268 2.26 -12.98 -22.08
CA TRP A 268 2.74 -12.76 -20.72
C TRP A 268 4.03 -11.95 -20.74
N LEU A 269 4.07 -10.90 -19.93
CA LEU A 269 5.22 -9.98 -19.87
C LEU A 269 6.53 -10.71 -19.60
N LEU A 270 6.55 -11.62 -18.62
CA LEU A 270 7.77 -12.33 -18.24
C LEU A 270 8.34 -13.21 -19.36
N LEU A 271 7.48 -13.84 -20.17
CA LEU A 271 7.92 -14.62 -21.34
C LEU A 271 8.54 -13.71 -22.39
N HIS A 272 7.94 -12.55 -22.63
CA HIS A 272 8.47 -11.56 -23.57
C HIS A 272 9.81 -10.98 -23.09
N VAL A 273 9.90 -10.57 -21.82
CA VAL A 273 11.15 -10.05 -21.21
C VAL A 273 12.26 -11.09 -21.32
N LYS A 274 11.99 -12.35 -20.96
CA LYS A 274 12.95 -13.45 -21.06
C LYS A 274 13.47 -13.63 -22.49
N LYS A 275 12.55 -13.71 -23.46
CA LYS A 275 12.90 -13.82 -24.89
C LYS A 275 13.72 -12.64 -25.38
N CYS A 276 13.37 -11.41 -25.01
CA CYS A 276 14.13 -10.22 -25.41
C CYS A 276 15.52 -10.19 -24.75
N ASN A 277 15.65 -10.65 -23.50
CA ASN A 277 16.94 -10.78 -22.83
C ASN A 277 17.85 -11.82 -23.50
N GLU A 278 17.32 -13.02 -23.78
CA GLU A 278 18.04 -14.10 -24.47
C GLU A 278 18.54 -13.66 -25.85
N ASN A 279 17.81 -12.77 -26.53
CA ASN A 279 18.17 -12.22 -27.83
C ASN A 279 18.96 -10.90 -27.77
N ASN A 280 19.37 -10.42 -26.59
CA ASN A 280 20.03 -9.11 -26.38
C ASN A 280 19.24 -7.88 -26.89
N ARG A 281 17.92 -7.97 -26.93
CA ARG A 281 16.99 -6.90 -27.38
C ARG A 281 16.32 -6.17 -26.23
N PHE A 282 17.03 -5.98 -25.12
CA PHE A 282 16.47 -5.35 -23.93
C PHE A 282 16.01 -3.90 -24.18
N ILE A 283 16.71 -3.13 -25.02
CA ILE A 283 16.29 -1.75 -25.32
C ILE A 283 14.93 -1.71 -26.00
N GLU A 284 14.61 -2.71 -26.82
CA GLU A 284 13.36 -2.76 -27.59
C GLU A 284 12.12 -2.99 -26.72
N MET A 285 12.29 -3.50 -25.49
CA MET A 285 11.16 -3.68 -24.56
C MET A 285 10.87 -2.44 -23.71
N ILE A 286 11.82 -1.49 -23.61
CA ILE A 286 11.65 -0.32 -22.74
C ILE A 286 10.58 0.59 -23.34
N ASP A 287 9.67 1.06 -22.50
CA ASP A 287 8.61 1.98 -22.88
C ASP A 287 9.21 3.21 -23.58
N PRO A 288 8.78 3.54 -24.82
CA PRO A 288 9.25 4.71 -25.53
C PRO A 288 9.11 6.03 -24.77
N VAL A 289 8.13 6.15 -23.87
CA VAL A 289 7.95 7.33 -23.00
C VAL A 289 9.12 7.44 -22.03
N ILE A 290 9.55 6.34 -21.42
CA ILE A 290 10.72 6.30 -20.54
C ILE A 290 11.98 6.57 -21.33
N VAL A 291 12.12 5.95 -22.51
CA VAL A 291 13.28 6.22 -23.39
C VAL A 291 13.38 7.71 -23.68
N ARG A 292 12.27 8.37 -24.04
CA ARG A 292 12.21 9.82 -24.32
C ARG A 292 12.54 10.69 -23.11
N GLN A 293 12.08 10.32 -21.92
CA GLN A 293 12.37 11.04 -20.68
C GLN A 293 13.81 10.82 -20.17
N VAL A 294 14.37 9.62 -20.42
CA VAL A 294 15.70 9.18 -19.97
C VAL A 294 16.75 9.34 -21.10
N LEU A 295 16.54 10.24 -22.07
CA LEU A 295 17.48 10.56 -23.17
C LEU A 295 18.79 11.25 -22.70
N CYS A 296 19.44 10.71 -21.68
CA CYS A 296 20.90 10.66 -21.63
C CYS A 296 21.30 9.18 -21.71
N ALA A 297 21.83 8.76 -22.87
CA ALA A 297 22.21 7.37 -23.20
C ALA A 297 23.04 6.64 -22.12
N ARG A 298 23.71 7.38 -21.22
CA ARG A 298 24.45 6.85 -20.07
C ARG A 298 23.57 6.07 -19.06
N LYS A 299 22.35 6.51 -18.74
CA LYS A 299 21.53 5.87 -17.70
C LYS A 299 20.95 4.53 -18.15
N VAL A 300 20.60 4.41 -19.42
CA VAL A 300 20.07 3.16 -20.00
C VAL A 300 21.16 2.07 -20.07
N GLN A 301 22.39 2.44 -20.42
CA GLN A 301 23.54 1.52 -20.40
C GLN A 301 23.88 1.04 -18.97
N GLN A 302 23.73 1.90 -17.97
CA GLN A 302 23.90 1.53 -16.55
C GLN A 302 22.81 0.54 -16.08
N LEU A 303 21.55 0.72 -16.48
CA LEU A 303 20.47 -0.23 -16.19
C LEU A 303 20.70 -1.60 -16.84
N GLN A 304 21.18 -1.64 -18.09
CA GLN A 304 21.56 -2.90 -18.75
C GLN A 304 22.73 -3.60 -18.06
N ALA A 305 23.74 -2.85 -17.61
CA ALA A 305 24.87 -3.41 -16.89
C ALA A 305 24.46 -3.97 -15.52
N PHE A 306 23.59 -3.27 -14.80
CA PHE A 306 23.02 -3.72 -13.53
C PHE A 306 22.22 -5.02 -13.72
N TYR A 307 21.31 -5.08 -14.69
CA TYR A 307 20.50 -6.27 -14.96
C TYR A 307 21.35 -7.50 -15.34
N LYS A 308 22.44 -7.31 -16.11
CA LYS A 308 23.37 -8.40 -16.45
C LYS A 308 24.23 -8.88 -15.28
N SER A 309 24.32 -8.09 -14.20
CA SER A 309 25.13 -8.41 -13.02
C SER A 309 24.34 -9.11 -11.91
N CYS A 310 23.01 -9.12 -11.98
CA CYS A 310 22.17 -9.87 -11.07
C CYS A 310 22.18 -11.36 -11.45
N PRO A 311 22.55 -12.27 -10.53
CA PRO A 311 22.67 -13.71 -10.78
C PRO A 311 21.32 -14.41 -11.03
#